data_AF-A0A376LNJ0-F1
#
_entry.id   AF-A0A376LNJ0-F1
#
_cell.length_a   1.000
_cell.length_b   1.000
_cell.length_c   1.000
_cell.angle_alpha   90.00
_cell.angle_beta   90.00
_cell.angle_gamma   90.00
#
_symmetry.space_group_name_H-M   'P 1'
#
loop_
_entity.id
_entity.type
_entity.pdbx_description
1 polymer ?
#
loop_
_entity_poly.entity_id
_entity_poly.type
_entity_poly.pdbx_seq_one_letter_code
_entity_poly.pdbx_strand_id
1 'polypeptide(L)'
;MLELGVEGVKTYIKTIGLYNSKAENIIKTCRILLEQHNGEVPEDRAALEALPGVGRKTANVVLNTAFGWPTIAVDTHIFRVCNRTQFAPGKTSNR
;
A
#
# COMPACT_ATOMS: atom_id res chain seq x y z
N MET A 1 -16.08 5.39 -4.71
CA MET A 1 -14.94 5.39 -5.68
C MET A 1 -15.36 4.92 -7.06
N LEU A 2 -16.00 3.75 -7.21
CA LEU A 2 -16.42 3.26 -8.53
C LEU A 2 -17.39 4.20 -9.25
N GLU A 3 -18.36 4.76 -8.53
CA GLU A 3 -19.31 5.77 -9.06
C GLU A 3 -18.62 7.03 -9.58
N LEU A 4 -17.51 7.44 -8.95
CA LEU A 4 -16.73 8.61 -9.35
C LEU A 4 -15.91 8.36 -10.64
N GLY A 5 -15.61 7.09 -10.93
CA GLY A 5 -14.80 6.67 -12.07
C GLY A 5 -13.33 7.13 -12.00
N VAL A 6 -12.54 6.66 -12.96
CA VAL A 6 -11.11 6.98 -13.04
C VAL A 6 -10.87 8.49 -13.24
N GLU A 7 -11.59 9.12 -14.17
CA GLU A 7 -11.42 10.53 -14.50
C GLU A 7 -11.81 11.46 -13.35
N GLY A 8 -12.89 11.11 -12.63
CA GLY A 8 -13.27 11.82 -11.41
C GLY A 8 -12.15 11.73 -10.36
N VAL A 9 -11.64 10.53 -10.09
CA VAL A 9 -10.52 10.35 -9.14
C VAL A 9 -9.29 11.16 -9.57
N LYS A 10 -8.87 11.06 -10.85
CA LYS A 10 -7.72 11.83 -11.37
C LYS A 10 -7.86 13.32 -11.09
N THR A 11 -9.06 13.87 -11.26
CA THR A 11 -9.33 15.30 -11.03
C THR A 11 -9.00 15.73 -9.60
N TYR A 12 -9.31 14.89 -8.60
CA TYR A 12 -9.03 15.17 -7.20
C TYR A 12 -7.57 14.92 -6.80
N ILE A 13 -6.90 13.95 -7.42
CA ILE A 13 -5.52 13.57 -7.04
C ILE A 13 -4.44 14.05 -8.01
N LYS A 14 -4.78 14.92 -8.98
CA LYS A 14 -3.87 15.41 -10.03
C LYS A 14 -2.60 16.11 -9.51
N THR A 15 -2.65 16.63 -8.29
CA THR A 15 -1.51 17.28 -7.62
C THR A 15 -0.47 16.29 -7.12
N ILE A 16 -0.81 14.99 -7.05
CA ILE A 16 0.05 13.93 -6.56
C ILE A 16 0.82 13.30 -7.74
N GLY A 17 2.12 13.11 -7.59
CA GLY A 17 2.91 12.38 -8.58
C GLY A 17 2.36 10.98 -8.85
N LEU A 18 2.43 10.56 -10.11
CA LEU A 18 1.91 9.27 -10.62
C LEU A 18 0.37 9.14 -10.51
N TYR A 19 -0.38 10.25 -10.48
CA TYR A 19 -1.83 10.23 -10.29
C TYR A 19 -2.59 9.37 -11.32
N ASN A 20 -2.12 9.30 -12.56
CA ASN A 20 -2.76 8.48 -13.60
C ASN A 20 -2.78 7.00 -13.21
N SER A 21 -1.62 6.41 -12.88
CA SER A 21 -1.55 5.01 -12.46
C SER A 21 -2.18 4.79 -11.08
N LYS A 22 -2.09 5.77 -10.18
CA LYS A 22 -2.77 5.69 -8.87
C LYS A 22 -4.29 5.65 -9.00
N ALA A 23 -4.88 6.47 -9.87
CA ALA A 23 -6.32 6.46 -10.09
C ALA A 23 -6.81 5.10 -10.61
N GLU A 24 -6.10 4.51 -11.57
CA GLU A 24 -6.38 3.17 -12.08
C GLU A 24 -6.28 2.11 -10.98
N ASN A 25 -5.21 2.16 -10.17
CA ASN A 25 -5.00 1.24 -9.06
C ASN A 25 -6.09 1.36 -7.99
N ILE A 26 -6.51 2.58 -7.64
CA ILE A 26 -7.60 2.83 -6.67
C ILE A 26 -8.90 2.19 -7.16
N ILE A 27 -9.30 2.46 -8.40
CA ILE A 27 -10.55 1.93 -8.96
C ILE A 27 -10.53 0.40 -9.02
N LYS A 28 -9.43 -0.21 -9.47
CA LYS A 28 -9.28 -1.67 -9.50
C LYS A 28 -9.28 -2.26 -8.09
N THR A 29 -8.60 -1.63 -7.14
CA THR A 29 -8.59 -2.07 -5.74
C THR A 29 -10.01 -2.05 -5.17
N CYS A 30 -10.75 -0.94 -5.29
CA CYS A 30 -12.12 -0.86 -4.82
C CYS A 30 -13.04 -1.92 -5.43
N ARG A 31 -12.83 -2.28 -6.71
CA ARG A 31 -13.57 -3.35 -7.38
C ARG A 31 -13.26 -4.71 -6.75
N ILE A 32 -11.98 -5.05 -6.58
CA ILE A 32 -11.56 -6.32 -5.95
C ILE A 32 -12.09 -6.42 -4.52
N LEU A 33 -12.05 -5.34 -3.74
CA LEU A 33 -12.59 -5.35 -2.38
C LEU A 33 -14.09 -5.67 -2.36
N LEU A 34 -14.88 -5.05 -3.25
CA LEU A 34 -16.32 -5.32 -3.33
C LEU A 34 -16.63 -6.75 -3.81
N GLU A 35 -15.90 -7.24 -4.81
CA GLU A 35 -16.18 -8.53 -5.45
C GLU A 35 -15.65 -9.72 -4.63
N GLN A 36 -14.49 -9.58 -3.98
CA GLN A 36 -13.76 -10.70 -3.36
C GLN A 36 -13.64 -10.59 -1.84
N HIS A 37 -13.82 -9.40 -1.26
CA HIS A 37 -13.64 -9.14 0.17
C HIS A 37 -14.87 -8.46 0.80
N ASN A 38 -16.04 -8.55 0.17
CA ASN A 38 -17.31 -8.01 0.68
C ASN A 38 -17.28 -6.50 0.99
N GLY A 39 -16.40 -5.75 0.34
CA GLY A 39 -16.19 -4.32 0.57
C GLY A 39 -15.28 -3.99 1.75
N GLU A 40 -14.71 -4.99 2.42
CA GLU A 40 -13.81 -4.83 3.56
C GLU A 40 -12.34 -4.94 3.15
N VAL A 41 -11.46 -4.27 3.90
CA VAL A 41 -10.01 -4.40 3.70
C VAL A 41 -9.56 -5.71 4.35
N PRO A 42 -8.96 -6.66 3.61
CA PRO A 42 -8.60 -7.95 4.17
C PRO A 42 -7.48 -7.83 5.19
N GLU A 43 -7.64 -8.50 6.33
CA GLU A 43 -6.60 -8.67 7.35
C GLU A 43 -5.67 -9.85 7.00
N ASP A 44 -5.22 -9.90 5.74
CA ASP A 44 -4.27 -10.90 5.24
C ASP A 44 -3.24 -10.25 4.32
N ARG A 45 -1.96 -10.59 4.55
CA ARG A 45 -0.86 -9.98 3.80
C ARG A 45 -0.90 -10.36 2.32
N ALA A 46 -1.18 -11.63 2.00
CA ALA A 46 -1.17 -12.08 0.60
C ALA A 46 -2.33 -11.45 -0.19
N ALA A 47 -3.51 -11.35 0.42
CA ALA A 47 -4.66 -10.64 -0.14
C ALA A 47 -4.36 -9.16 -0.35
N LEU A 48 -3.73 -8.48 0.62
CA LEU A 48 -3.33 -7.08 0.46
C LEU A 48 -2.28 -6.90 -0.65
N GLU A 49 -1.26 -7.75 -0.72
CA GLU A 49 -0.24 -7.71 -1.78
C GLU A 49 -0.80 -8.03 -3.18
N ALA A 50 -1.94 -8.71 -3.26
CA ALA A 50 -2.64 -8.94 -4.53
C ALA A 50 -3.37 -7.68 -5.05
N LEU A 51 -3.59 -6.67 -4.20
CA LEU A 51 -4.25 -5.43 -4.61
C LEU A 51 -3.32 -4.57 -5.49
N PRO A 52 -3.83 -4.02 -6.61
CA PRO A 52 -3.03 -3.18 -7.50
C PRO A 52 -2.38 -1.98 -6.80
N GLY A 53 -1.06 -1.88 -6.87
CA GLY A 53 -0.30 -0.80 -6.25
C GLY A 53 0.04 -1.00 -4.76
N VAL A 54 -0.35 -2.13 -4.18
CA VAL A 54 0.02 -2.53 -2.81
C VAL A 54 1.14 -3.56 -2.89
N GLY A 55 2.36 -3.16 -2.52
CA GLY A 55 3.46 -4.10 -2.32
C GLY A 55 3.63 -4.51 -0.86
N ARG A 56 4.57 -5.41 -0.57
CA ARG A 56 4.88 -5.90 0.80
C ARG A 56 5.00 -4.79 1.85
N LYS A 57 5.69 -3.70 1.51
CA LYS A 57 5.82 -2.54 2.43
C LYS A 57 4.45 -1.99 2.79
N THR A 58 3.62 -1.69 1.79
CA THR A 58 2.29 -1.10 1.98
C THR A 58 1.39 -2.05 2.76
N ALA A 59 1.39 -3.34 2.43
CA ALA A 59 0.64 -4.36 3.17
C ALA A 59 1.04 -4.39 4.66
N ASN A 60 2.35 -4.40 4.96
CA ASN A 60 2.85 -4.37 6.34
C ASN A 60 2.46 -3.09 7.09
N VAL A 61 2.40 -1.92 6.42
CA VAL A 61 1.92 -0.68 7.04
C VAL A 61 0.43 -0.79 7.40
N VAL A 62 -0.39 -1.33 6.48
CA VAL A 62 -1.83 -1.50 6.73
C VAL A 62 -2.06 -2.48 7.88
N LEU A 63 -1.42 -3.65 7.86
CA LEU A 63 -1.56 -4.65 8.93
C LEU A 63 -1.10 -4.12 10.29
N ASN A 64 0.03 -3.40 10.34
CA ASN A 64 0.51 -2.83 11.59
C ASN A 64 -0.39 -1.71 12.13
N THR A 65 -0.74 -0.74 11.28
CA THR A 65 -1.42 0.49 11.74
C THR A 65 -2.93 0.31 11.89
N ALA A 66 -3.58 -0.41 10.96
CA ALA A 66 -5.04 -0.57 10.98
C ALA A 66 -5.48 -1.77 11.83
N PHE A 67 -4.70 -2.85 11.84
CA PHE A 67 -5.07 -4.12 12.49
C PHE A 67 -4.17 -4.49 13.68
N GLY A 68 -3.15 -3.69 14.00
CA GLY A 68 -2.30 -3.91 15.17
C GLY A 68 -1.29 -5.06 15.05
N TRP A 69 -1.04 -5.57 13.84
CA TRP A 69 -0.09 -6.67 13.64
C TRP A 69 1.34 -6.24 13.97
N PRO A 70 2.18 -7.10 14.55
CA PRO A 70 3.57 -6.80 14.84
C PRO A 70 4.47 -6.89 13.58
N THR A 71 4.09 -6.21 12.50
CA THR A 71 4.84 -6.16 11.25
C THR A 71 5.67 -4.88 11.14
N ILE A 72 6.93 -5.00 10.68
CA ILE A 72 7.84 -3.87 10.49
C ILE A 72 7.92 -3.55 8.99
N ALA A 73 7.33 -2.43 8.58
CA ALA A 73 7.46 -1.94 7.22
C ALA A 73 8.73 -1.09 7.05
N VAL A 74 9.75 -1.62 6.38
CA VAL A 74 11.02 -0.91 6.17
C VAL A 74 10.90 0.05 4.99
N ASP A 75 11.09 1.34 5.25
CA ASP A 75 11.18 2.37 4.22
C ASP A 75 12.59 2.95 4.11
N THR A 76 12.77 3.98 3.29
CA THR A 76 14.08 4.61 3.09
C THR A 76 14.64 5.24 4.36
N HIS A 77 13.78 5.69 5.29
CA HIS A 77 14.18 6.27 6.55
C HIS A 77 14.62 5.22 7.55
N ILE A 78 13.82 4.17 7.76
CA ILE A 78 14.16 3.04 8.63
C ILE A 78 15.45 2.39 8.14
N PHE A 79 15.56 2.08 6.84
CA PHE A 79 16.77 1.49 6.27
C PHE A 79 18.01 2.35 6.52
N ARG A 80 17.90 3.68 6.32
CA ARG A 80 19.02 4.61 6.55
C ARG A 80 19.42 4.69 8.02
N VAL A 81 18.45 4.76 8.93
CA VAL A 81 18.71 4.82 10.38
C VAL A 81 19.35 3.52 10.84
N CYS A 82 18.80 2.35 10.49
CA CYS A 82 19.32 1.05 10.89
C CYS A 82 20.74 0.80 10.38
N ASN A 83 21.06 1.19 9.14
CA ASN A 83 22.42 1.08 8.61
C ASN A 83 23.40 2.07 9.26
N ARG A 84 23.01 3.33 9.47
CA ARG A 84 23.91 4.33 10.08
C ARG A 84 24.21 4.05 11.54
N THR A 85 23.22 3.55 12.28
CA THR A 85 23.35 3.24 13.72
C THR A 85 23.88 1.84 13.99
N GLN A 86 24.07 1.02 12.95
CA GLN A 86 24.41 -0.41 13.05
C GLN A 86 23.38 -1.25 13.84
N PHE A 87 22.15 -0.75 13.99
CA PHE A 87 21.08 -1.46 14.69
C PHE A 87 20.66 -2.75 13.95
N ALA A 88 20.53 -2.67 12.63
CA ALA A 88 20.19 -3.80 11.75
C ALA A 88 20.68 -3.51 10.31
N PRO A 89 21.99 -3.68 10.03
CA PRO A 89 22.56 -3.32 8.74
C PRO A 89 22.12 -4.30 7.62
N GLY A 90 21.95 -3.78 6.40
CA GLY A 90 21.51 -4.56 5.26
C GLY A 90 21.83 -3.87 3.93
N LYS A 91 22.01 -4.66 2.87
CA LYS A 91 22.35 -4.16 1.52
C LYS A 91 21.12 -3.72 0.72
N THR A 92 19.94 -4.21 1.08
CA THR A 92 18.66 -3.93 0.40
C THR A 92 17.54 -3.78 1.42
N SER A 93 16.55 -2.92 1.12
CA SER A 93 15.38 -2.68 1.99
C SER A 93 14.22 -3.65 1.76
N ASN A 94 14.37 -4.60 0.84
CA ASN A 94 13.29 -5.48 0.35
C ASN A 94 13.28 -6.89 0.95
N ARG A 95 14.01 -7.15 2.05
CA ARG A 95 13.95 -8.45 2.73
C ARG A 95 13.01 -8.38 3.92
#